data_AF-A0A8S3HW45-F1
#
_entry.id   AF-A0A8S3HW45-F1
#
_cell.length_a   1.000
_cell.length_b   1.000
_cell.length_c   1.000
_cell.angle_alpha   90.00
_cell.angle_beta   90.00
_cell.angle_gamma   90.00
#
_symmetry.space_group_name_H-M   'P 1'
#
loop_
_entity.id
_entity.type
_entity.pdbx_description
1 polymer ?
#
loop_
_entity_poly.entity_id
_entity_poly.type
_entity_poly.pdbx_seq_one_letter_code
_entity_poly.pdbx_strand_id
1 'polypeptide(L)'
;SHIVQQWSIRRRNEQQRNLKLAKQRRIHQTHVEQEWKDRGKYIDGERGPWWNENDSKERHWMLSDRENIHRMRCKLIENNDFNTHEEASRLRDNLGIDSIAESRKSLLEESLKKKNLSIQQETLYGNSMDEQELLAVSNETQSLLLEEK
;
A
#
# COMPACT_ATOMS: atom_id res chain seq x y z
N SER A 1 -13.93 -83.28 -6.16
CA SER A 1 -15.38 -83.31 -6.40
C SER A 1 -15.80 -82.07 -7.18
N HIS A 2 -16.52 -82.26 -8.29
CA HIS A 2 -17.04 -81.18 -9.15
C HIS A 2 -17.85 -80.13 -8.36
N ILE A 3 -18.57 -80.56 -7.32
CA ILE A 3 -19.42 -79.70 -6.48
C ILE A 3 -18.60 -78.62 -5.76
N VAL A 4 -17.43 -78.97 -5.22
CA VAL A 4 -16.55 -78.04 -4.49
C VAL A 4 -15.97 -76.97 -5.43
N GLN A 5 -15.64 -77.36 -6.67
CA GLN A 5 -15.16 -76.42 -7.69
C GLN A 5 -16.25 -75.42 -8.09
N GLN A 6 -17.49 -75.88 -8.28
CA GLN A 6 -18.62 -75.01 -8.60
C GLN A 6 -18.92 -74.00 -7.48
N TRP A 7 -18.83 -74.41 -6.22
CA TRP A 7 -19.00 -73.50 -5.08
C TRP A 7 -17.86 -72.47 -5.02
N SER A 8 -16.62 -72.89 -5.24
CA SER A 8 -15.45 -71.99 -5.26
C SER A 8 -15.55 -70.94 -6.36
N ILE A 9 -16.07 -71.30 -7.54
CA ILE A 9 -16.34 -70.36 -8.64
C ILE A 9 -17.40 -69.34 -8.24
N ARG A 10 -18.54 -69.81 -7.71
CA ARG A 10 -19.62 -68.93 -7.24
C ARG A 10 -19.14 -67.96 -6.17
N ARG A 11 -18.38 -68.43 -5.19
CA ARG A 11 -17.79 -67.58 -4.14
C ARG A 11 -16.91 -66.48 -4.74
N ARG A 12 -16.06 -66.83 -5.71
CA ARG A 12 -15.17 -65.87 -6.38
C ARG A 12 -15.95 -64.83 -7.20
N ASN A 13 -16.97 -65.26 -7.92
CA ASN A 13 -17.84 -64.36 -8.70
C ASN A 13 -18.58 -63.39 -7.77
N GLU A 14 -19.09 -63.88 -6.65
CA GLU A 14 -19.77 -63.06 -5.65
C GLU A 14 -18.82 -62.05 -4.98
N GLN A 15 -17.60 -62.49 -4.66
CA GLN A 15 -16.55 -61.59 -4.16
C GLN A 15 -16.22 -60.49 -5.18
N GLN A 16 -16.10 -60.83 -6.46
CA GLN A 16 -15.87 -59.83 -7.52
C GLN A 16 -17.05 -58.86 -7.66
N ARG A 17 -18.29 -59.35 -7.55
CA ARG A 17 -19.51 -58.52 -7.57
C ARG A 17 -19.49 -57.51 -6.43
N ASN A 18 -19.19 -57.97 -5.22
CA ASN A 18 -19.11 -57.12 -4.02
C ASN A 18 -18.00 -56.07 -4.14
N LEU A 19 -16.82 -56.45 -4.64
CA LEU A 19 -15.72 -55.49 -4.88
C LEU A 19 -16.07 -54.44 -5.93
N LYS A 20 -16.75 -54.83 -7.02
CA LYS A 20 -17.22 -53.89 -8.05
C LYS A 20 -18.22 -52.88 -7.47
N LEU A 21 -19.19 -53.35 -6.70
CA LEU A 21 -20.18 -52.50 -6.02
C LEU A 21 -19.51 -51.52 -5.05
N ALA A 22 -18.54 -51.99 -4.25
CA ALA A 22 -17.79 -51.14 -3.34
C ALA A 22 -16.98 -50.07 -4.10
N LYS A 23 -16.33 -50.45 -5.21
CA LYS A 23 -15.59 -49.52 -6.07
C LYS A 23 -16.51 -48.46 -6.68
N GLN A 24 -17.66 -48.86 -7.22
CA GLN A 24 -18.64 -47.93 -7.80
C GLN A 24 -19.16 -46.95 -6.76
N ARG A 25 -19.51 -47.43 -5.55
CA ARG A 25 -19.91 -46.55 -4.44
C ARG A 25 -18.82 -45.54 -4.09
N ARG A 26 -17.56 -45.98 -3.98
CA ARG A 26 -16.44 -45.08 -3.69
C ARG A 26 -16.26 -44.03 -4.77
N ILE A 27 -16.30 -44.42 -6.05
CA ILE A 27 -16.18 -43.47 -7.17
C ILE A 27 -17.31 -42.44 -7.13
N HIS A 28 -18.55 -42.91 -6.93
CA HIS A 28 -19.70 -42.02 -6.83
C HIS A 28 -19.55 -41.02 -5.67
N GLN A 29 -19.15 -41.50 -4.48
CA GLN A 29 -18.92 -40.65 -3.32
C GLN A 29 -17.86 -39.57 -3.61
N THR A 30 -16.72 -39.96 -4.19
CA THR A 30 -15.66 -39.00 -4.53
C THR A 30 -16.11 -37.98 -5.59
N HIS A 31 -16.93 -38.42 -6.55
CA HIS A 31 -17.46 -37.51 -7.56
C HIS A 31 -18.43 -36.51 -6.94
N VAL A 32 -19.36 -36.98 -6.10
CA VAL A 32 -20.31 -36.11 -5.37
C VAL A 32 -19.55 -35.10 -4.50
N GLU A 33 -18.53 -35.53 -3.77
CA GLU A 33 -17.69 -34.62 -2.97
C GLU A 33 -16.99 -33.55 -3.81
N GLN A 34 -16.46 -33.94 -4.98
CA GLN A 34 -15.82 -32.99 -5.89
C GLN A 34 -16.83 -31.99 -6.46
N GLU A 35 -18.01 -32.47 -6.87
CA GLU A 35 -19.11 -31.63 -7.34
C GLU A 35 -19.55 -30.61 -6.28
N TRP A 36 -19.68 -31.03 -5.02
CA TRP A 36 -20.00 -30.11 -3.93
C TRP A 36 -18.90 -29.07 -3.69
N LYS A 37 -17.63 -29.47 -3.76
CA LYS A 37 -16.51 -28.52 -3.67
C LYS A 37 -16.52 -27.50 -4.80
N ASP A 38 -16.78 -27.95 -6.03
CA ASP A 38 -16.79 -27.06 -7.19
C ASP A 38 -18.02 -26.15 -7.20
N ARG A 39 -19.18 -26.64 -6.72
CA ARG A 39 -20.36 -25.80 -6.46
C ARG A 39 -20.11 -24.78 -5.35
N GLY A 40 -19.42 -25.14 -4.28
CA GLY A 40 -19.03 -24.19 -3.22
C GLY A 40 -18.19 -23.05 -3.78
N LYS A 41 -17.14 -23.37 -4.56
CA LYS A 41 -16.33 -22.36 -5.26
C LYS A 41 -17.14 -21.49 -6.21
N TYR A 42 -18.15 -22.04 -6.86
CA TYR A 42 -19.02 -21.26 -7.74
C TYR A 42 -19.90 -20.30 -6.93
N ILE A 43 -20.50 -20.77 -5.83
CA ILE A 43 -21.38 -19.98 -4.99
C ILE A 43 -20.63 -18.79 -4.36
N ASP A 44 -19.44 -19.05 -3.82
CA ASP A 44 -18.61 -18.05 -3.12
C ASP A 44 -17.64 -17.29 -4.03
N GLY A 45 -17.50 -17.72 -5.30
CA GLY A 45 -16.55 -17.13 -6.24
C GLY A 45 -17.04 -15.83 -6.87
N GLU A 46 -16.17 -15.13 -7.61
CA GLU A 46 -16.42 -13.79 -8.20
C GLU A 46 -17.68 -13.64 -9.07
N ARG A 47 -18.21 -14.76 -9.57
CA ARG A 47 -19.40 -14.83 -10.44
C ARG A 47 -20.54 -15.60 -9.79
N GLY A 48 -20.43 -15.84 -8.49
CA GLY A 48 -21.36 -16.63 -7.71
C GLY A 48 -22.55 -15.82 -7.22
N PRO A 49 -23.68 -16.48 -6.95
CA PRO A 49 -24.84 -15.83 -6.35
C PRO A 49 -24.59 -15.25 -4.94
N TRP A 50 -23.57 -15.71 -4.22
CA TRP A 50 -23.19 -15.16 -2.91
C TRP A 50 -21.99 -14.20 -3.00
N TRP A 51 -21.56 -13.86 -4.21
CA TRP A 51 -20.56 -12.83 -4.40
C TRP A 51 -21.14 -11.46 -4.08
N ASN A 52 -20.55 -10.79 -3.09
CA ASN A 52 -20.85 -9.41 -2.76
C ASN A 52 -19.72 -8.52 -3.26
N GLU A 53 -20.05 -7.59 -4.17
CA GLU A 53 -19.09 -6.63 -4.73
C GLU A 53 -18.44 -5.76 -3.63
N ASN A 54 -19.20 -5.40 -2.59
CA ASN A 54 -18.73 -4.57 -1.48
C ASN A 54 -17.69 -5.24 -0.56
N ASP A 55 -17.72 -6.57 -0.43
CA ASP A 55 -16.78 -7.30 0.42
C ASP A 55 -15.49 -7.69 -0.34
N SER A 56 -15.54 -7.62 -1.67
CA SER A 56 -14.40 -7.96 -2.52
C SER A 56 -13.47 -6.76 -2.65
N LYS A 57 -12.19 -6.95 -2.34
CA LYS A 57 -11.17 -5.96 -2.68
C LYS A 57 -11.08 -5.87 -4.20
N GLU A 58 -11.25 -4.66 -4.72
CA GLU A 58 -11.11 -4.41 -6.15
C GLU A 58 -9.71 -4.81 -6.61
N ARG A 59 -9.66 -5.72 -7.60
CA ARG A 59 -8.41 -6.34 -8.04
C ARG A 59 -7.92 -5.61 -9.28
N HIS A 60 -6.85 -4.85 -9.11
CA HIS A 60 -6.24 -4.13 -10.23
C HIS A 60 -5.22 -5.02 -10.94
N TRP A 61 -5.21 -4.95 -12.27
CA TRP A 61 -4.30 -5.73 -13.09
C TRP A 61 -3.34 -4.81 -13.83
N MET A 62 -2.08 -5.22 -13.94
CA MET A 62 -1.07 -4.56 -14.76
C MET A 62 -0.41 -5.56 -15.71
N LEU A 63 0.19 -5.05 -16.78
CA LEU A 63 1.05 -5.86 -17.61
C LEU A 63 2.41 -5.98 -16.93
N SER A 64 2.92 -7.20 -16.85
CA SER A 64 4.29 -7.44 -16.43
C SER A 64 5.26 -6.88 -17.47
N ASP A 65 6.36 -6.30 -16.99
CA ASP A 65 7.48 -5.84 -17.82
C ASP A 65 8.15 -6.98 -18.59
N ARG A 66 7.94 -8.24 -18.17
CA ARG A 66 8.49 -9.43 -18.81
C ARG A 66 7.50 -10.02 -19.80
N GLU A 67 7.95 -10.17 -21.03
CA GLU A 67 7.18 -10.81 -22.10
C GLU A 67 7.11 -12.33 -21.92
N ASN A 68 5.99 -12.93 -22.30
CA ASN A 68 5.90 -14.37 -22.48
C ASN A 68 6.60 -14.77 -23.78
N ILE A 69 7.82 -15.32 -23.68
CA ILE A 69 8.65 -15.68 -24.85
C ILE A 69 7.98 -16.63 -25.85
N HIS A 70 7.06 -17.50 -25.41
CA HIS A 70 6.36 -18.43 -26.29
C HIS A 70 5.15 -17.82 -26.99
N ARG A 71 4.60 -16.72 -26.45
CA ARG A 71 3.36 -16.11 -26.93
C ARG A 71 3.55 -14.69 -27.44
N MET A 72 4.77 -14.16 -27.34
CA MET A 72 5.16 -12.78 -27.65
C MET A 72 4.14 -11.75 -27.16
N ARG A 73 3.80 -11.84 -25.87
CA ARG A 73 2.86 -10.93 -25.21
C ARG A 73 3.14 -10.82 -23.72
N CYS A 74 2.99 -9.63 -23.15
CA CYS A 74 3.14 -9.41 -21.70
C CYS A 74 2.12 -10.24 -20.90
N LYS A 75 2.52 -10.67 -19.70
CA LYS A 75 1.65 -11.40 -18.78
C LYS A 75 0.80 -10.42 -17.96
N LEU A 76 -0.49 -10.70 -17.84
CA LEU A 76 -1.34 -10.01 -16.89
C LEU A 76 -0.96 -10.47 -15.48
N ILE A 77 -0.61 -9.52 -14.61
CA ILE A 77 -0.26 -9.76 -13.21
C ILE A 77 -1.06 -8.80 -12.31
N GLU A 78 -1.23 -9.18 -11.05
CA GLU A 78 -1.93 -8.35 -10.07
C GLU A 78 -1.09 -7.11 -9.72
N ASN A 79 -1.74 -5.95 -9.67
CA ASN A 79 -1.15 -4.68 -9.28
C ASN A 79 -1.56 -4.34 -7.85
N ASN A 80 -0.65 -4.58 -6.90
CA ASN A 80 -0.89 -4.28 -5.49
C ASN A 80 -0.71 -2.79 -5.15
N ASP A 81 0.02 -2.05 -5.99
CA ASP A 81 0.37 -0.64 -5.77
C ASP A 81 -0.45 0.28 -6.69
N PHE A 82 -1.71 -0.10 -6.95
CA PHE A 82 -2.58 0.66 -7.83
C PHE A 82 -2.86 2.06 -7.26
N ASN A 83 -2.61 3.08 -8.09
CA ASN A 83 -2.93 4.46 -7.78
C ASN A 83 -4.05 4.92 -8.72
N THR A 84 -5.15 5.45 -8.16
CA THR A 84 -6.26 6.02 -8.93
C THR A 84 -5.89 7.30 -9.68
N HIS A 85 -4.69 7.84 -9.42
CA HIS A 85 -4.18 9.09 -9.96
C HIS A 85 -5.10 10.29 -9.70
N GLU A 86 -5.90 10.23 -8.64
CA GLU A 86 -6.86 11.28 -8.30
C GLU A 86 -6.16 12.62 -8.07
N GLU A 87 -5.04 12.62 -7.33
CA GLU A 87 -4.24 13.83 -7.10
C GLU A 87 -3.67 14.40 -8.39
N ALA A 88 -3.14 13.55 -9.27
CA ALA A 88 -2.63 13.97 -10.57
C ALA A 88 -3.74 14.57 -11.45
N SER A 89 -4.95 13.99 -11.41
CA SER A 89 -6.11 14.54 -12.12
C SER A 89 -6.52 15.90 -11.55
N ARG A 90 -6.58 16.04 -10.22
CA ARG A 90 -6.91 17.31 -9.56
C ARG A 90 -5.91 18.41 -9.97
N LEU A 91 -4.62 18.10 -9.96
CA LEU A 91 -3.57 19.04 -10.39
C LEU A 91 -3.72 19.45 -11.86
N ARG A 92 -4.01 18.50 -12.75
CA ARG A 92 -4.27 18.79 -14.17
C ARG A 92 -5.48 19.71 -14.34
N ASP A 93 -6.53 19.44 -13.59
CA ASP A 93 -7.80 20.17 -13.67
C ASP A 93 -7.78 21.46 -12.84
N ASN A 94 -6.62 21.86 -12.30
CA ASN A 94 -6.42 23.03 -11.46
C ASN A 94 -7.29 23.05 -10.18
N LEU A 95 -7.83 21.89 -9.78
CA LEU A 95 -8.62 21.72 -8.57
C LEU A 95 -7.68 21.78 -7.35
N GLY A 96 -7.99 22.65 -6.39
CA GLY A 96 -7.15 22.87 -5.21
C GLY A 96 -5.98 23.84 -5.44
N ILE A 97 -5.93 24.54 -6.58
CA ILE A 97 -4.94 25.62 -6.76
C ILE A 97 -5.11 26.73 -5.74
N ASP A 98 -6.34 27.07 -5.36
CA ASP A 98 -6.60 28.09 -4.34
C ASP A 98 -6.02 27.67 -2.98
N SER A 99 -6.24 26.42 -2.55
CA SER A 99 -5.68 25.92 -1.28
C SER A 99 -4.16 25.80 -1.31
N ILE A 100 -3.58 25.39 -2.44
CA ILE A 100 -2.12 25.34 -2.64
C ILE A 100 -1.54 26.76 -2.72
N ALA A 101 -2.25 27.73 -3.29
CA ALA A 101 -1.85 29.13 -3.37
C ALA A 101 -1.92 29.80 -1.99
N GLU A 102 -2.98 29.59 -1.22
CA GLU A 102 -3.10 30.03 0.18
C GLU A 102 -1.98 29.42 1.04
N SER A 103 -1.72 28.11 0.91
CA SER A 103 -0.65 27.44 1.66
C SER A 103 0.75 27.93 1.27
N ARG A 104 0.98 28.24 -0.01
CA ARG A 104 2.24 28.85 -0.47
C ARG A 104 2.39 30.28 0.02
N LYS A 105 1.31 31.07 0.04
CA LYS A 105 1.31 32.43 0.62
C LYS A 105 1.63 32.39 2.11
N SER A 106 0.98 31.51 2.88
CA SER A 106 1.24 31.39 4.32
C SER A 106 2.69 30.98 4.62
N LEU A 107 3.24 30.04 3.84
CA LEU A 107 4.63 29.62 3.97
C LEU A 107 5.62 30.74 3.60
N LEU A 108 5.30 31.54 2.58
CA LEU A 108 6.09 32.70 2.19
C LEU A 108 6.05 33.78 3.27
N GLU A 109 4.87 34.08 3.82
CA GLU A 109 4.69 35.03 4.92
C GLU A 109 5.46 34.60 6.17
N GLU A 110 5.43 33.32 6.52
CA GLU A 110 6.19 32.79 7.65
C GLU A 110 7.71 32.92 7.42
N SER A 111 8.18 32.62 6.21
CA SER A 111 9.58 32.79 5.82
C SER A 111 10.03 34.25 5.88
N LEU A 112 9.20 35.17 5.39
CA LEU A 112 9.44 36.62 5.47
C LEU A 112 9.47 37.10 6.93
N LYS A 113 8.55 36.62 7.77
CA LYS A 113 8.53 36.95 9.20
C LYS A 113 9.80 36.47 9.90
N LYS A 114 10.26 35.25 9.62
CA LYS A 114 11.53 34.72 10.14
C LYS A 114 12.75 35.54 9.69
N LYS A 115 12.80 35.94 8.42
CA LYS A 115 13.88 36.80 7.89
C LYS A 115 13.88 38.16 8.56
N ASN A 116 12.72 38.79 8.72
CA ASN A 116 12.62 40.07 9.43
C ASN A 116 13.04 39.96 10.90
N LEU A 117 12.68 38.87 11.58
CA LEU A 117 13.16 38.59 12.94
C LEU A 117 14.68 38.42 12.98
N SER A 118 15.29 37.74 12.01
CA SER A 118 16.75 37.62 11.88
C SER A 118 17.42 38.98 11.68
N ILE A 119 16.87 39.82 10.79
CA ILE A 119 17.38 41.17 10.55
C ILE A 119 17.28 42.01 11.83
N GLN A 120 16.16 41.93 12.55
CA GLN A 120 16.00 42.64 13.82
C GLN A 120 17.01 42.16 14.86
N GLN A 121 17.26 40.86 14.97
CA GLN A 121 18.29 40.30 15.84
C GLN A 121 19.68 40.82 15.44
N GLU A 122 20.05 40.75 14.16
CA GLU A 122 21.33 41.28 13.66
C GLU A 122 21.49 42.78 13.96
N THR A 123 20.44 43.60 13.81
CA THR A 123 20.50 45.02 14.16
C THR A 123 20.60 45.27 15.67
N LEU A 124 19.99 44.41 16.50
CA LEU A 124 20.09 44.50 17.96
C LEU A 124 21.51 44.14 18.42
N TYR A 125 22.10 43.07 17.87
CA TYR A 125 23.47 42.67 18.18
C TYR A 125 24.50 43.65 17.59
N GLY A 126 24.27 44.19 16.39
CA GLY A 126 25.16 45.18 15.76
C GLY A 126 25.13 46.57 16.40
N ASN A 127 24.10 46.89 17.19
CA ASN A 127 24.00 48.13 17.97
C ASN A 127 24.38 47.94 19.45
N SER A 128 24.84 46.74 19.85
CA SER A 128 25.39 46.51 21.19
C SER A 128 26.81 47.08 21.22
N MET A 129 27.01 48.21 21.91
CA MET A 129 28.33 48.80 22.14
C MET A 129 29.24 47.76 22.85
N ASP A 130 30.39 47.45 22.26
CA ASP A 130 31.31 46.46 22.83
C ASP A 130 31.83 46.93 24.21
N GLU A 131 32.04 45.99 25.15
CA GLU A 131 32.53 46.31 26.51
C GLU A 131 33.84 47.11 26.48
N GLN A 132 34.67 46.92 25.45
CA GLN A 132 35.91 47.68 25.25
C GLN A 132 35.67 49.14 24.87
N GLU A 133 34.63 49.45 24.09
CA GLU A 133 34.24 50.83 23.77
C GLU A 133 33.64 51.53 25.00
N LEU A 134 32.86 50.82 25.82
CA LEU A 134 32.35 51.35 27.10
C LEU A 134 33.49 51.72 28.06
N LEU A 135 34.52 50.88 28.15
CA LEU A 135 35.71 51.16 28.95
C LEU A 135 36.53 52.34 28.39
N ALA A 136 36.63 52.46 27.07
CA ALA A 136 37.30 53.59 26.42
C ALA A 136 36.60 54.92 26.74
N VAL A 137 35.26 54.97 26.62
CA VAL A 137 34.46 56.16 26.99
C VAL A 137 34.59 56.47 28.48
N SER A 138 34.56 55.46 29.35
CA SER A 138 34.76 55.66 30.79
C SER A 138 36.15 56.25 31.08
N ASN A 139 37.19 55.78 30.41
CA ASN A 139 38.54 56.29 30.61
C ASN A 139 38.70 57.71 30.06
N GLU A 140 38.09 58.05 28.92
CA GLU A 140 38.08 59.41 28.38
C GLU A 140 37.37 60.40 29.32
N THR A 141 36.22 60.01 29.89
CA THR A 141 35.53 60.85 30.88
C THR A 141 36.34 61.04 32.17
N GLN A 142 37.08 60.02 32.60
CA GLN A 142 37.98 60.12 33.74
C GLN A 142 39.19 61.01 33.45
N SER A 143 39.78 60.96 32.24
CA SER A 143 40.89 61.84 31.87
C SER A 143 40.46 63.31 31.78
N LEU A 144 39.27 63.59 31.24
CA LEU A 144 38.74 64.95 31.15
C LEU A 144 38.48 65.56 32.54
N LEU A 145 38.02 64.77 33.50
CA LEU A 145 37.85 65.20 34.90
C LEU A 145 39.18 65.47 35.63
N LEU A 146 40.29 64.87 35.15
CA LEU A 146 41.63 65.07 35.69
C LEU A 146 42.32 66.31 35.09
N GLU A 147 41.93 66.75 33.89
CA GLU A 147 42.42 67.98 33.27
C GLU A 147 41.72 69.25 33.81
N GLU A 148 40.63 69.12 34.56
CA GLU A 148 39.88 70.23 35.18
C GLU A 148 40.35 70.65 36.58
N LYS A 149 41.52 70.18 37.05
CA LYS A 149 42.15 70.56 38.34
C LYS A 149 43.54 71.18 38.14
#